data_AF-A0A6L4AKS7-F1
#
_entry.id   AF-A0A6L4AKS7-F1
#
_cell.length_a   1.000
_cell.length_b   1.000
_cell.length_c   1.000
_cell.angle_alpha   90.00
_cell.angle_beta   90.00
_cell.angle_gamma   90.00
#
_symmetry.space_group_name_H-M   'P 1'
#
loop_
_entity.id
_entity.type
_entity.pdbx_description
1 polymer ?
#
loop_
_entity_poly.entity_id
_entity_poly.type
_entity_poly.pdbx_seq_one_letter_code
_entity_poly.pdbx_strand_id
1 'polypeptide(L)' 'MEEDERLINQAHDLFSQHSIFEIIDNEDRAEAVRAMIEIHGPMVELAKVNQYLDILDRLRG' A
#
# COMPACT_ATOMS: atom_id res chain seq x y z
N MET A 1 -9.92 3.49 -15.66
CA MET A 1 -9.68 2.16 -16.24
C MET A 1 -8.20 1.89 -16.52
N GLU A 2 -7.52 2.59 -17.44
CA GLU A 2 -6.05 2.38 -17.63
C GLU A 2 -5.19 2.89 -16.46
N GLU A 3 -5.59 3.97 -15.78
CA GLU A 3 -4.84 4.53 -14.66
C GLU A 3 -4.93 3.63 -13.42
N ASP A 4 -6.12 3.13 -13.10
CA ASP A 4 -6.36 2.26 -11.95
C ASP A 4 -5.58 0.95 -12.08
N GLU A 5 -5.56 0.36 -13.28
CA GLU A 5 -4.79 -0.86 -13.56
C GLU A 5 -3.28 -0.64 -13.41
N ARG A 6 -2.78 0.52 -13.85
CA ARG A 6 -1.37 0.89 -13.63
C ARG A 6 -1.05 1.08 -12.15
N LEU A 7 -1.93 1.71 -11.39
CA LEU A 7 -1.76 1.92 -9.95
C LEU A 7 -1.77 0.59 -9.20
N ILE A 8 -2.68 -0.31 -9.53
CA ILE A 8 -2.74 -1.66 -8.97
C ILE A 8 -1.44 -2.43 -9.26
N ASN A 9 -0.93 -2.37 -10.50
CA ASN A 9 0.33 -3.00 -10.86
C ASN A 9 1.52 -2.39 -10.09
N GLN A 10 1.56 -1.07 -9.91
CA GLN A 10 2.59 -0.42 -9.10
C GLN A 10 2.53 -0.83 -7.63
N ALA A 11 1.33 -0.97 -7.05
CA ALA A 11 1.16 -1.48 -5.70
C ALA A 11 1.63 -2.95 -5.58
N HIS A 12 1.36 -3.78 -6.59
CA HIS A 12 1.85 -5.16 -6.66
C HIS A 12 3.39 -5.22 -6.73
N ASP A 13 4.03 -4.35 -7.50
CA ASP A 13 5.50 -4.31 -7.58
C ASP A 13 6.14 -3.95 -6.23
N LEU A 14 5.44 -3.20 -5.39
CA LEU A 14 5.90 -2.87 -4.04
C LEU A 14 5.74 -4.08 -3.12
N PHE A 15 4.53 -4.59 -2.91
CA PHE A 15 4.29 -5.54 -1.81
C PHE A 15 3.67 -6.89 -2.22
N SER A 16 3.61 -7.20 -3.52
CA SER A 16 3.01 -8.42 -4.11
C SER A 16 1.50 -8.56 -3.87
N GLN A 17 0.84 -9.48 -4.59
CA GLN A 17 -0.64 -9.62 -4.65
C GLN A 17 -1.33 -9.77 -3.29
N HIS A 18 -0.64 -10.25 -2.27
CA HIS A 18 -1.21 -10.46 -0.94
C HIS A 18 -1.38 -9.19 -0.11
N SER A 19 -0.64 -8.12 -0.43
CA SER A 19 -0.59 -6.89 0.38
C SER A 19 -1.69 -5.88 0.07
N ILE A 20 -2.26 -5.92 -1.14
CA ILE A 20 -3.16 -4.87 -1.64
C ILE A 20 -4.42 -4.75 -0.78
N PHE A 21 -5.04 -5.88 -0.46
CA PHE A 21 -6.41 -5.88 0.05
C PHE A 21 -6.53 -5.82 1.57
N GLU A 22 -5.45 -6.09 2.33
CA GLU A 22 -5.52 -6.12 3.79
C GLU A 22 -5.50 -4.73 4.44
N ILE A 23 -5.10 -3.69 3.70
CA ILE A 23 -4.86 -2.33 4.24
C ILE A 23 -5.72 -1.26 3.55
N ILE A 24 -6.38 -1.62 2.44
CA ILE A 24 -7.30 -0.73 1.72
C ILE A 24 -8.46 -0.23 2.60
N ASP A 25 -8.80 -0.92 3.68
CA ASP A 25 -9.87 -0.50 4.60
C ASP A 25 -9.39 0.37 5.77
N ASN A 26 -8.09 0.66 5.86
CA ASN A 26 -7.56 1.48 6.96
C ASN A 26 -7.60 2.97 6.56
N GLU A 27 -8.50 3.74 7.20
CA GLU A 27 -8.66 5.18 6.97
C GLU A 27 -7.55 6.01 7.64
N ASP A 28 -6.88 5.46 8.67
CA ASP A 28 -5.75 6.11 9.34
C ASP A 28 -4.43 5.66 8.71
N ARG A 29 -3.74 6.61 8.06
CA ARG A 29 -2.43 6.40 7.44
C ARG A 29 -1.37 5.94 8.44
N ALA A 30 -1.40 6.42 9.68
CA ALA A 30 -0.45 6.03 10.71
C ALA A 30 -0.68 4.58 11.17
N GLU A 31 -1.94 4.16 11.24
CA GLU A 31 -2.31 2.78 11.54
C GLU A 31 -1.92 1.84 10.39
N ALA A 32 -2.15 2.26 9.14
CA ALA A 32 -1.74 1.53 7.94
C ALA A 32 -0.22 1.31 7.87
N VAL A 33 0.59 2.35 8.20
CA VAL A 33 2.04 2.22 8.28
C VAL A 33 2.46 1.22 9.37
N ARG A 34 1.81 1.24 10.53
CA ARG A 34 2.11 0.28 11.62
C ARG A 34 1.78 -1.15 11.20
N ALA A 35 0.61 -1.37 10.61
CA ALA A 35 0.21 -2.68 10.09
C ALA A 35 1.21 -3.20 9.05
N MET A 36 1.68 -2.34 8.14
CA MET A 36 2.71 -2.71 7.16
C MET A 36 4.04 -3.13 7.80
N ILE A 37 4.46 -2.43 8.85
CA ILE A 37 5.66 -2.79 9.62
C ILE A 37 5.47 -4.11 10.38
N GLU A 38 4.27 -4.36 10.89
CA GLU A 38 3.94 -5.62 11.58
C GLU A 38 3.92 -6.82 10.62
N ILE A 39 3.32 -6.66 9.43
CA ILE A 39 3.18 -7.72 8.41
C ILE A 39 4.52 -8.03 7.74
N HIS A 40 5.25 -7.00 7.31
CA HIS A 40 6.50 -7.16 6.53
C HIS A 40 7.77 -7.10 7.39
N GLY A 41 7.62 -6.82 8.68
CA GLY A 41 8.71 -6.69 9.64
C GLY A 41 9.38 -5.31 9.63
N PRO A 42 10.25 -5.05 10.62
CA PRO A 42 10.89 -3.75 10.83
C PRO A 42 11.91 -3.36 9.75
N MET A 43 12.25 -4.28 8.84
CA MET A 43 13.12 -4.02 7.70
C MET A 43 12.37 -3.43 6.50
N VAL A 44 11.05 -3.27 6.60
CA VAL A 44 10.28 -2.62 5.54
C VAL A 44 10.72 -1.17 5.38
N GLU A 45 11.06 -0.79 4.17
CA GLU A 45 11.48 0.58 3.88
C GLU A 45 10.29 1.52 4.00
N LEU A 46 10.34 2.49 4.93
CA LEU A 46 9.27 3.47 5.14
C LEU A 46 8.92 4.24 3.85
N ALA A 47 9.90 4.51 3.00
CA ALA A 47 9.68 5.13 1.70
C ALA A 47 8.76 4.29 0.80
N LYS A 48 8.96 2.97 0.82
CA LYS A 48 8.17 1.98 0.07
C LYS A 48 6.73 1.91 0.60
N VAL A 49 6.57 1.92 1.92
CA VAL A 49 5.26 1.97 2.59
C VAL A 49 4.52 3.25 2.22
N ASN A 50 5.17 4.41 2.31
CA ASN A 50 4.56 5.68 1.94
C ASN A 50 4.12 5.71 0.47
N GLN A 51 4.98 5.24 -0.45
CA GLN A 51 4.64 5.15 -1.88
C GLN A 51 3.42 4.26 -2.13
N TYR A 52 3.32 3.16 -1.41
CA TYR A 52 2.18 2.26 -1.50
C TYR A 52 0.89 2.91 -1.00
N LEU A 53 0.92 3.62 0.13
CA LEU A 53 -0.25 4.34 0.65
C LEU A 53 -0.69 5.48 -0.29
N ASP A 54 0.26 6.18 -0.90
CA ASP A 54 -0.05 7.23 -1.88
C ASP A 54 -0.74 6.66 -3.14
N ILE A 55 -0.41 5.42 -3.53
CA ILE A 55 -1.10 4.70 -4.61
C ILE A 55 -2.54 4.37 -4.20
N LEU A 56 -2.75 3.87 -2.97
CA LEU A 56 -4.08 3.56 -2.45
C LEU A 56 -4.97 4.80 -2.36
N ASP A 57 -4.43 5.93 -1.88
CA ASP A 57 -5.17 7.18 -1.79
C ASP A 57 -5.63 7.70 -3.16
N ARG A 58 -4.84 7.46 -4.21
CA ARG A 58 -5.22 7.78 -5.60
C ARG A 58 -6.29 6.84 -6.15
N LEU A 59 -6.25 5.57 -5.77
CA LEU A 59 -7.28 4.59 -6.15
C LEU A 59 -8.63 4.87 -5.45
N ARG A 60 -8.60 5.51 -4.28
CA ARG A 60 -9.80 5.94 -3.52
C ARG A 60 -10.43 7.25 -4.03
N GLY A 61 -9.83 7.88 -5.06
CA GLY A 61 -10.23 9.18 -5.61
C GLY A 61 -11.72 9.33 -5.92
#